data_AF-A0A090AHP5-F1
#
_entry.id   AF-A0A090AHP5-F1
#
_cell.length_a   1.000
_cell.length_b   1.000
_cell.length_c   1.000
_cell.angle_alpha   90.00
_cell.angle_beta   90.00
_cell.angle_gamma   90.00
#
_symmetry.space_group_name_H-M   'P 1'
#
loop_
_entity.id
_entity.type
_entity.pdbx_description
1 polymer ?
#
loop_
_entity_poly.entity_id
_entity_poly.type
_entity_poly.pdbx_seq_one_letter_code
_entity_poly.pdbx_strand_id
1 'polypeptide(L)'
;MYVFLDIDGVLVKEDLTPIEDIALLEADYGKFDPICLQEFENVIRQHPEIKIVISSAWREAFSLKEIKSRFSNDIAARIIGVTPLARFVRKFFRHQEILDYLKKNNATEELWIAVDDFAEHFPPGTPLVVTNRYRGFDRSSAQKLAALIVDAQTQSNQEILPDNAVLIVSPNGTVKRLATEITAKILAESKLLTTEIILFRKQGKIYYLSNKPRSDGSRLLDILNLKPN
;
A
#
# COMPACT_ATOMS: atom_id res chain seq x y z
N MET A 1 5.24 -1.37 4.49
CA MET A 1 4.71 -0.33 3.58
C MET A 1 5.43 1.01 3.79
N TYR A 2 5.70 1.73 2.70
CA TYR A 2 6.42 3.01 2.67
C TYR A 2 5.57 4.15 2.09
N VAL A 3 5.75 5.35 2.59
CA VAL A 3 5.30 6.58 1.93
C VAL A 3 6.54 7.42 1.58
N PHE A 4 6.69 7.73 0.30
CA PHE A 4 7.73 8.61 -0.22
C PHE A 4 7.15 10.01 -0.36
N LEU A 5 7.65 10.94 0.44
CA LEU A 5 7.03 12.25 0.65
C LEU A 5 7.91 13.35 0.05
N ASP A 6 7.40 14.06 -0.95
CA ASP A 6 7.92 15.39 -1.31
C ASP A 6 7.46 16.45 -0.29
N ILE A 7 8.11 17.60 -0.29
CA ILE A 7 7.86 18.69 0.64
C ILE A 7 7.37 19.94 -0.11
N ASP A 8 8.12 20.43 -1.09
CA ASP A 8 7.68 21.58 -1.90
C ASP A 8 6.46 21.20 -2.76
N GLY A 9 5.47 22.08 -2.82
CA GLY A 9 4.18 21.79 -3.44
C GLY A 9 3.30 20.76 -2.69
N VAL A 10 3.79 20.18 -1.60
CA VAL A 10 3.07 19.20 -0.76
C VAL A 10 2.81 19.75 0.64
N LEU A 11 3.85 19.91 1.45
CA LEU A 11 3.78 20.48 2.80
C LEU A 11 4.17 21.96 2.83
N VAL A 12 4.87 22.45 1.81
CA VAL A 12 5.14 23.86 1.58
C VAL A 12 4.47 24.26 0.27
N LYS A 13 3.46 25.13 0.34
CA LYS A 13 2.77 25.61 -0.84
C LYS A 13 3.70 26.53 -1.64
N GLU A 14 3.60 26.48 -2.96
CA GLU A 14 4.17 27.53 -3.78
C GLU A 14 3.35 28.81 -3.57
N ASP A 15 4.03 29.86 -3.12
CA ASP A 15 3.40 31.17 -2.93
C ASP A 15 3.46 31.97 -4.23
N LEU A 16 2.31 32.47 -4.67
CA LEU A 16 2.18 33.38 -5.81
C LEU A 16 2.15 34.85 -5.37
N THR A 17 2.18 35.12 -4.06
CA THR A 17 2.14 36.48 -3.53
C THR A 17 3.42 37.21 -3.93
N PRO A 18 3.32 38.39 -4.58
CA PRO A 18 4.49 39.19 -4.91
C PRO A 18 5.31 39.47 -3.65
N ILE A 19 6.62 39.29 -3.76
CA ILE A 19 7.56 39.55 -2.68
C ILE A 19 7.61 41.06 -2.43
N GLU A 20 6.83 41.53 -1.47
CA GLU A 20 6.86 42.93 -1.02
C GLU A 20 7.83 43.15 0.14
N ASP A 21 8.07 42.12 0.96
CA ASP A 21 8.96 42.19 2.14
C ASP A 21 9.85 40.93 2.26
N ILE A 22 11.14 41.11 1.93
CA ILE A 22 12.16 40.05 1.95
C ILE A 22 12.38 39.52 3.37
N ALA A 23 12.23 40.34 4.41
CA ALA A 23 12.49 39.91 5.79
C ALA A 23 11.41 38.95 6.32
N LEU A 24 10.15 39.13 5.88
CA LEU A 24 9.07 38.18 6.18
C LEU A 24 9.26 36.86 5.43
N LEU A 25 9.77 36.91 4.19
CA LEU A 25 10.11 35.70 3.44
C LEU A 25 11.20 34.88 4.09
N GLU A 26 12.28 35.50 4.58
CA GLU A 26 13.34 34.76 5.27
C GLU A 26 12.84 34.05 6.54
N ALA A 27 11.87 34.65 7.23
CA ALA A 27 11.27 34.07 8.43
C ALA A 27 10.26 32.94 8.13
N ASP A 28 9.60 32.94 6.96
CA ASP A 28 8.62 31.94 6.53
C ASP A 28 9.16 30.92 5.52
N TYR A 29 10.37 31.13 4.98
CA TYR A 29 11.00 30.24 4.02
C TYR A 29 11.17 28.84 4.62
N GLY A 30 10.56 27.84 3.98
CA GLY A 30 10.66 26.45 4.43
C GLY A 30 9.93 26.14 5.73
N LYS A 31 8.85 26.89 6.07
CA LYS A 31 7.85 26.43 7.04
C LYS A 31 6.79 25.57 6.37
N PHE A 32 6.39 24.50 7.04
CA PHE A 32 5.24 23.70 6.61
C PHE A 32 3.95 24.50 6.78
N ASP A 33 3.09 24.42 5.79
CA ASP A 33 1.72 24.87 5.92
C ASP A 33 1.02 24.03 7.00
N PRO A 34 0.44 24.66 8.03
CA PRO A 34 -0.09 23.94 9.18
C PRO A 34 -1.29 23.05 8.82
N ILE A 35 -2.07 23.42 7.80
CA ILE A 35 -3.21 22.63 7.35
C ILE A 35 -2.69 21.40 6.59
N CYS A 36 -1.74 21.58 5.67
CA CYS A 36 -1.16 20.46 4.93
C CYS A 36 -0.45 19.46 5.85
N LEU A 37 0.31 19.96 6.83
CA LEU A 37 0.94 19.13 7.84
C LEU A 37 -0.11 18.36 8.64
N GLN A 38 -1.14 19.03 9.17
CA GLN A 38 -2.16 18.40 9.98
C GLN A 38 -2.92 17.31 9.21
N GLU A 39 -3.30 17.57 7.96
CA GLU A 39 -3.99 16.60 7.09
C GLU A 39 -3.11 15.37 6.81
N PHE A 40 -1.83 15.58 6.48
CA PHE A 40 -0.89 14.49 6.26
C PHE A 40 -0.69 13.65 7.52
N GLU A 41 -0.35 14.28 8.64
CA GLU A 41 -0.10 13.57 9.89
C GLU A 41 -1.34 12.81 10.39
N ASN A 42 -2.55 13.34 10.16
CA ASN A 42 -3.80 12.65 10.51
C ASN A 42 -3.99 11.34 9.77
N VAL A 43 -3.70 11.30 8.45
CA VAL A 43 -3.75 10.05 7.68
C VAL A 43 -2.71 9.08 8.21
N ILE A 44 -1.47 9.56 8.37
CA ILE A 44 -0.35 8.74 8.81
C ILE A 44 -0.60 8.14 10.21
N ARG A 45 -1.18 8.88 11.16
CA ARG A 45 -1.54 8.38 12.51
C ARG A 45 -2.55 7.23 12.49
N GLN A 46 -3.42 7.15 11.49
CA GLN A 46 -4.37 6.03 11.36
C GLN A 46 -3.69 4.72 10.93
N HIS A 47 -2.44 4.81 10.44
CA HIS A 47 -1.67 3.71 9.87
C HIS A 47 -0.27 3.66 10.51
N PRO A 48 -0.15 3.22 11.78
CA PRO A 48 1.09 3.31 12.56
C PRO A 48 2.28 2.54 11.94
N GLU A 49 2.01 1.55 11.10
CA GLU A 49 3.01 0.71 10.41
C GLU A 49 3.72 1.39 9.23
N ILE A 50 3.21 2.53 8.74
CA ILE A 50 3.81 3.22 7.58
C ILE A 50 5.15 3.85 7.97
N LYS A 51 6.18 3.54 7.18
CA LYS A 51 7.49 4.17 7.22
C LYS A 51 7.54 5.32 6.22
N ILE A 52 8.08 6.47 6.62
CA ILE A 52 8.18 7.65 5.75
C ILE A 52 9.61 7.82 5.28
N VAL A 53 9.78 8.10 3.99
CA VAL A 53 11.06 8.46 3.37
C VAL A 53 10.90 9.80 2.66
N ILE A 54 11.78 10.75 2.95
CA ILE A 54 11.74 12.04 2.28
C ILE A 54 12.30 11.89 0.87
N SER A 55 11.48 12.29 -0.09
CA SER A 55 11.72 12.18 -1.52
C SER A 55 11.59 13.59 -2.10
N SER A 56 12.46 14.50 -1.66
CA SER A 56 12.38 15.95 -1.92
C SER A 56 13.75 16.58 -2.12
N ALA A 57 13.82 17.65 -2.91
CA ALA A 57 15.04 18.47 -3.06
C ALA A 57 15.52 19.06 -1.72
N TRP A 58 14.66 19.15 -0.71
CA TRP A 58 15.03 19.59 0.64
C TRP A 58 16.20 18.85 1.26
N ARG A 59 16.42 17.57 0.90
CA ARG A 59 17.56 16.79 1.39
C ARG A 59 18.93 17.32 0.92
N GLU A 60 18.94 18.21 -0.08
CA GLU A 60 20.15 18.88 -0.55
C GLU A 60 20.50 20.10 0.31
N ALA A 61 19.50 20.75 0.91
CA ALA A 61 19.66 21.95 1.73
C ALA A 61 19.60 21.68 3.24
N PHE A 62 18.90 20.62 3.67
CA PHE A 62 18.66 20.30 5.07
C PHE A 62 19.08 18.86 5.38
N SER A 63 19.69 18.69 6.55
CA SER A 63 19.91 17.36 7.12
C SER A 63 18.59 16.66 7.44
N LEU A 64 18.60 15.33 7.47
CA LEU A 64 17.43 14.56 7.89
C LEU A 64 16.95 14.95 9.30
N LYS A 65 17.86 15.33 10.20
CA LYS A 65 17.50 15.79 11.55
C LYS A 65 16.69 17.09 11.52
N GLU A 66 17.10 18.05 10.69
CA GLU A 66 16.38 19.32 10.50
C GLU A 66 15.03 19.11 9.84
N ILE A 67 14.94 18.22 8.84
CA ILE A 67 13.64 17.90 8.23
C ILE A 67 12.71 17.27 9.28
N LYS A 68 13.21 16.30 10.06
CA LYS A 68 12.44 15.64 11.12
C LYS A 68 11.93 16.59 12.20
N SER A 69 12.68 17.63 12.56
CA SER A 69 12.26 18.57 13.60
C SER A 69 11.06 19.45 13.22
N ARG A 70 10.60 19.39 11.95
CA ARG A 70 9.42 20.10 11.46
C ARG A 70 8.13 19.29 11.55
N PHE A 71 8.21 18.01 11.91
CA PHE A 71 7.06 17.13 12.12
C PHE A 71 6.78 16.95 13.61
N SER A 72 5.55 16.51 13.95
CA SER A 72 5.25 16.08 15.30
C SER A 72 6.13 14.88 15.71
N ASN A 73 6.42 14.73 16.99
CA ASN A 73 7.39 13.72 17.46
C ASN A 73 7.05 12.28 17.04
N ASP A 74 5.76 11.92 17.06
CA ASP A 74 5.27 10.62 16.63
C ASP A 74 5.48 10.36 15.13
N ILE A 75 5.39 11.41 14.31
CA ILE A 75 5.58 11.34 12.85
C ILE A 75 7.07 11.39 12.51
N ALA A 76 7.83 12.27 13.17
CA ALA A 76 9.27 12.35 13.05
C ALA A 76 9.94 11.00 13.35
N ALA A 77 9.47 10.26 14.35
CA ALA A 77 9.96 8.92 14.68
C ALA A 77 9.83 7.91 13.52
N ARG A 78 8.85 8.13 12.62
CA ARG A 78 8.54 7.26 11.47
C ARG A 78 9.22 7.69 10.18
N ILE A 79 9.85 8.86 10.16
CA ILE A 79 10.74 9.27 9.07
C ILE A 79 12.06 8.55 9.26
N ILE A 80 12.31 7.56 8.40
CA ILE A 80 13.43 6.62 8.51
C ILE A 80 14.60 6.94 7.59
N GLY A 81 14.44 7.86 6.64
CA GLY A 81 15.49 8.17 5.68
C GLY A 81 15.09 9.20 4.63
N VAL A 82 16.01 9.39 3.68
CA VAL A 82 15.82 10.20 2.46
C VAL A 82 16.24 9.38 1.25
N THR A 83 15.65 9.64 0.09
CA THR A 83 16.06 9.02 -1.17
C THR A 83 17.47 9.47 -1.58
N PRO A 84 18.26 8.65 -2.29
CA PRO A 84 19.50 9.11 -2.90
C PRO A 84 19.22 10.18 -3.97
N LEU A 85 20.24 10.95 -4.33
CA LEU A 85 20.18 11.86 -5.48
C LEU A 85 20.38 11.06 -6.77
N ALA A 86 19.49 11.22 -7.73
CA ALA A 86 19.67 10.67 -9.06
C ALA A 86 20.97 11.22 -9.66
N ARG A 87 21.81 10.33 -10.20
CA ARG A 87 23.07 10.74 -10.86
C ARG A 87 22.84 11.61 -12.09
N PHE A 88 21.69 11.47 -12.75
CA PHE A 88 21.32 12.21 -13.95
C PHE A 88 19.82 12.53 -13.92
N VAL A 89 19.47 13.78 -14.21
CA VAL A 89 18.08 14.18 -14.41
C VAL A 89 17.59 13.56 -15.72
N ARG A 90 16.60 12.68 -15.60
CA ARG A 90 15.95 12.00 -16.72
C ARG A 90 14.45 11.92 -16.47
N LYS A 91 13.70 11.51 -17.49
CA LYS A 91 12.27 11.22 -17.32
C LYS A 91 12.08 10.26 -16.14
N PHE A 92 11.15 10.61 -15.26
CA PHE A 92 10.82 9.84 -14.06
C PHE A 92 11.96 9.71 -13.02
N PHE A 93 12.81 10.73 -12.87
CA PHE A 93 13.95 10.61 -11.96
C PHE A 93 13.54 10.40 -10.50
N ARG A 94 12.47 11.02 -10.00
CA ARG A 94 11.99 10.81 -8.61
C ARG A 94 11.57 9.36 -8.38
N HIS A 95 10.85 8.77 -9.34
CA HIS A 95 10.55 7.35 -9.33
C HIS A 95 11.83 6.48 -9.28
N GLN A 96 12.87 6.83 -10.03
CA GLN A 96 14.14 6.10 -9.96
C GLN A 96 14.81 6.20 -8.58
N GLU A 97 14.82 7.39 -7.97
CA GLU A 97 15.39 7.60 -6.64
C GLU A 97 14.70 6.75 -5.57
N ILE A 98 13.37 6.62 -5.68
CA ILE A 98 12.56 5.73 -4.84
C ILE A 98 12.98 4.27 -5.02
N LEU A 99 13.07 3.80 -6.26
CA LEU A 99 13.49 2.42 -6.53
C LEU A 99 14.91 2.12 -6.03
N ASP A 100 15.83 3.08 -6.19
CA ASP A 100 17.20 2.97 -5.71
C ASP A 100 17.24 2.91 -4.17
N TYR A 101 16.40 3.70 -3.50
CA TYR A 101 16.23 3.62 -2.04
C TYR A 101 15.72 2.24 -1.61
N LEU A 102 14.65 1.74 -2.22
CA LEU A 102 14.07 0.44 -1.88
C LEU A 102 15.10 -0.67 -2.08
N LYS A 103 15.82 -0.67 -3.20
CA LYS A 103 16.89 -1.63 -3.49
C LYS A 103 18.01 -1.58 -2.44
N LYS A 104 18.51 -0.38 -2.11
CA LYS A 104 19.58 -0.20 -1.11
C LYS A 104 19.19 -0.70 0.27
N ASN A 105 17.90 -0.65 0.60
CA ASN A 105 17.37 -1.02 1.91
C ASN A 105 16.72 -2.43 1.94
N ASN A 106 16.92 -3.25 0.90
CA ASN A 106 16.32 -4.60 0.78
C ASN A 106 14.79 -4.59 0.94
N ALA A 107 14.14 -3.56 0.39
CA ALA A 107 12.70 -3.31 0.50
C ALA A 107 12.00 -3.31 -0.88
N THR A 108 12.54 -4.04 -1.87
CA THR A 108 11.96 -4.05 -3.24
C THR A 108 10.56 -4.68 -3.30
N GLU A 109 10.25 -5.58 -2.37
CA GLU A 109 8.95 -6.26 -2.27
C GLU A 109 7.94 -5.49 -1.39
N GLU A 110 8.36 -4.38 -0.80
CA GLU A 110 7.49 -3.59 0.08
C GLU A 110 6.58 -2.69 -0.74
N LEU A 111 5.31 -2.67 -0.36
CA LEU A 111 4.33 -1.73 -0.91
C LEU A 111 4.75 -0.29 -0.60
N TRP A 112 4.57 0.60 -1.57
CA TRP A 112 4.89 2.01 -1.41
C TRP A 112 3.92 2.92 -2.18
N ILE A 113 3.76 4.13 -1.66
CA ILE A 113 3.01 5.22 -2.30
C ILE A 113 3.89 6.47 -2.32
N ALA A 114 3.89 7.21 -3.43
CA ALA A 114 4.48 8.54 -3.51
C ALA A 114 3.44 9.63 -3.24
N VAL A 115 3.87 10.74 -2.65
CA VAL A 115 3.10 11.98 -2.49
C VAL A 115 3.96 13.12 -3.02
N ASP A 116 3.54 13.75 -4.12
CA ASP A 116 4.38 14.67 -4.90
C ASP A 116 3.50 15.64 -5.70
N ASP A 117 3.96 16.86 -5.95
CA ASP A 117 3.22 17.84 -6.77
C ASP A 117 3.49 17.67 -8.27
N PHE A 118 4.54 16.95 -8.64
CA PHE A 118 5.02 16.87 -10.01
C PHE A 118 4.87 15.46 -10.61
N ALA A 119 3.67 15.19 -11.15
CA ALA A 119 3.31 13.88 -11.72
C ALA A 119 4.27 13.38 -12.83
N GLU A 120 4.91 14.28 -13.57
CA GLU A 120 5.85 13.92 -14.66
C GLU A 120 7.13 13.26 -14.15
N HIS A 121 7.41 13.29 -12.84
CA HIS A 121 8.50 12.54 -12.24
C HIS A 121 8.17 11.05 -12.02
N PHE A 122 6.98 10.60 -12.43
CA PHE A 122 6.52 9.24 -12.24
C PHE A 122 5.92 8.65 -13.52
N PRO A 123 6.18 7.36 -13.81
CA PRO A 123 5.53 6.68 -14.93
C PRO A 123 4.02 6.51 -14.67
N PRO A 124 3.20 6.43 -15.74
CA PRO A 124 1.78 6.10 -15.61
C PRO A 124 1.56 4.80 -14.83
N GLY A 125 0.56 4.79 -13.93
CA GLY A 125 0.23 3.64 -13.10
C GLY A 125 1.01 3.56 -11.78
N THR A 126 1.90 4.50 -11.50
CA THR A 126 2.55 4.61 -10.17
C THR A 126 1.50 4.88 -9.08
N PRO A 127 1.56 4.18 -7.92
CA PRO A 127 0.78 4.55 -6.74
C PRO A 127 1.21 5.95 -6.22
N LEU A 128 0.51 6.98 -6.69
CA LEU A 128 0.91 8.38 -6.51
C LEU A 128 -0.29 9.24 -6.11
N VAL A 129 -0.11 10.02 -5.04
CA VAL A 129 -1.00 11.13 -4.69
C VAL A 129 -0.39 12.40 -5.26
N VAL A 130 -0.98 12.91 -6.34
CA VAL A 130 -0.59 14.18 -6.95
C VAL A 130 -1.28 15.33 -6.21
N THR A 131 -0.50 16.23 -5.60
CA THR A 131 -1.02 17.47 -5.02
C THR A 131 -1.09 18.58 -6.07
N ASN A 132 -1.83 19.65 -5.77
CA ASN A 132 -1.67 20.90 -6.51
C ASN A 132 -0.71 21.78 -5.70
N ARG A 133 0.39 22.23 -6.32
CA ARG A 133 1.46 22.92 -5.59
C ARG A 133 1.07 24.21 -4.87
N TYR A 134 0.00 24.88 -5.30
CA TYR A 134 -0.56 26.07 -4.64
C TYR A 134 -1.49 25.73 -3.47
N ARG A 135 -2.09 24.52 -3.49
CA ARG A 135 -2.98 24.03 -2.42
C ARG A 135 -2.28 23.12 -1.43
N GLY A 136 -1.16 22.51 -1.81
CA GLY A 136 -0.46 21.50 -1.03
C GLY A 136 -1.28 20.22 -0.81
N PHE A 137 -0.93 19.50 0.24
CA PHE A 137 -1.61 18.30 0.71
C PHE A 137 -2.91 18.66 1.44
N ASP A 138 -3.97 18.86 0.68
CA ASP A 138 -5.30 19.19 1.21
C ASP A 138 -6.10 17.94 1.63
N ARG A 139 -7.33 18.15 2.12
CA ARG A 139 -8.25 17.07 2.50
C ARG A 139 -8.52 16.07 1.37
N SER A 140 -8.53 16.51 0.11
CA SER A 140 -8.72 15.60 -1.03
C SER A 140 -7.50 14.69 -1.21
N SER A 141 -6.30 15.25 -1.03
CA SER A 141 -5.04 14.51 -1.04
C SER A 141 -4.98 13.51 0.11
N ALA A 142 -5.44 13.90 1.31
CA ALA A 142 -5.57 13.04 2.48
C ALA A 142 -6.49 11.83 2.22
N GLN A 143 -7.67 12.07 1.64
CA GLN A 143 -8.62 11.01 1.29
C GLN A 143 -8.03 10.03 0.25
N LYS A 144 -7.32 10.54 -0.76
CA LYS A 144 -6.65 9.70 -1.77
C LYS A 144 -5.54 8.85 -1.15
N LEU A 145 -4.71 9.44 -0.28
CA LEU A 145 -3.64 8.71 0.40
C LEU A 145 -4.23 7.59 1.26
N ALA A 146 -5.26 7.89 2.06
CA ALA A 146 -5.93 6.90 2.91
C ALA A 146 -6.52 5.75 2.07
N ALA A 147 -7.19 6.06 0.95
CA ALA A 147 -7.75 5.05 0.06
C ALA A 147 -6.66 4.13 -0.53
N LEU A 148 -5.57 4.71 -1.05
CA LEU A 148 -4.46 3.92 -1.60
C LEU A 148 -3.78 3.04 -0.53
N ILE A 149 -3.69 3.52 0.72
CA ILE A 149 -3.16 2.70 1.83
C ILE A 149 -4.06 1.50 2.08
N VAL A 150 -5.37 1.71 2.20
CA VAL A 150 -6.35 0.63 2.44
C VAL A 150 -6.35 -0.37 1.28
N ASP A 151 -6.29 0.10 0.04
CA ASP A 151 -6.23 -0.76 -1.15
C ASP A 151 -4.97 -1.62 -1.16
N ALA A 152 -3.80 -1.01 -0.90
CA ALA A 152 -2.53 -1.71 -0.84
C ALA A 152 -2.51 -2.78 0.27
N GLN A 153 -3.04 -2.44 1.45
CA GLN A 153 -3.14 -3.38 2.57
C GLN A 153 -4.12 -4.52 2.27
N THR A 154 -5.26 -4.23 1.64
CA THR A 154 -6.24 -5.23 1.24
C THR A 154 -5.67 -6.22 0.23
N GLN A 155 -4.91 -5.73 -0.77
CA GLN A 155 -4.23 -6.58 -1.73
C GLN A 155 -3.17 -7.48 -1.08
N SER A 156 -2.46 -6.97 -0.06
CA SER A 156 -1.51 -7.80 0.70
C SER A 156 -2.18 -8.85 1.60
N ASN A 157 -3.38 -8.56 2.11
CA ASN A 157 -4.14 -9.41 3.02
C ASN A 157 -5.10 -10.36 2.32
N GLN A 158 -5.26 -10.26 0.99
CA GLN A 158 -5.86 -11.34 0.22
C GLN A 158 -4.89 -12.52 0.30
N GLU A 159 -5.13 -13.43 1.27
CA GLU A 159 -4.58 -14.79 1.22
C GLU A 159 -4.93 -15.35 -0.17
N ILE A 160 -3.96 -15.32 -1.08
CA ILE A 160 -4.06 -16.07 -2.32
C ILE A 160 -4.14 -17.51 -1.86
N LEU A 161 -5.35 -18.08 -1.86
CA LEU A 161 -5.56 -19.49 -1.59
C LEU A 161 -4.58 -20.25 -2.49
N PRO A 162 -3.56 -20.93 -1.95
CA PRO A 162 -2.58 -21.61 -2.78
C PRO A 162 -3.31 -22.60 -3.68
N ASP A 163 -2.74 -22.89 -4.84
CA ASP A 163 -3.21 -24.05 -5.61
C ASP A 163 -3.08 -25.29 -4.70
N ASN A 164 -4.18 -26.04 -4.59
CA ASN A 164 -4.46 -27.13 -3.64
C ASN A 164 -4.92 -26.73 -2.22
N ALA A 165 -5.29 -25.48 -1.98
CA ALA A 165 -5.98 -25.11 -0.74
C ALA A 165 -7.31 -25.86 -0.63
N VAL A 166 -7.59 -26.38 0.58
CA VAL A 166 -8.89 -26.98 0.90
C VAL A 166 -9.54 -26.22 2.04
N LEU A 167 -10.81 -25.86 1.82
CA LEU A 167 -11.65 -25.16 2.78
C LEU A 167 -12.83 -26.07 3.16
N ILE A 168 -13.12 -26.12 4.45
CA ILE A 168 -14.37 -26.68 4.97
C ILE A 168 -15.28 -25.50 5.30
N VAL A 169 -16.46 -25.50 4.71
CA VAL A 169 -17.55 -24.58 5.07
C VAL A 169 -18.55 -25.36 5.92
N SER A 170 -18.62 -25.03 7.21
CA SER A 170 -19.58 -25.62 8.13
C SER A 170 -20.99 -25.06 7.89
N PRO A 171 -22.08 -25.75 8.31
CA PRO A 171 -23.46 -25.34 8.06
C PRO A 171 -23.84 -23.96 8.62
N ASN A 172 -23.12 -23.51 9.65
CA ASN A 172 -23.29 -22.18 10.26
C ASN A 172 -22.51 -21.06 9.54
N GLY A 173 -21.90 -21.35 8.38
CA GLY A 173 -21.13 -20.39 7.59
C GLY A 173 -19.67 -20.23 8.02
N THR A 174 -19.19 -21.00 9.00
CA THR A 174 -17.78 -20.93 9.41
C THR A 174 -16.88 -21.56 8.34
N VAL A 175 -15.84 -20.85 7.91
CA VAL A 175 -14.85 -21.36 6.96
C VAL A 175 -13.57 -21.74 7.71
N LYS A 176 -13.12 -22.99 7.56
CA LYS A 176 -11.84 -23.47 8.10
C LYS A 176 -10.92 -23.89 6.96
N ARG A 177 -9.67 -23.41 6.99
CA ARG A 177 -8.61 -23.85 6.09
C ARG A 177 -7.96 -25.11 6.66
N LEU A 178 -7.82 -26.14 5.84
CA LEU A 178 -7.08 -27.36 6.21
C LEU A 178 -5.66 -27.34 5.64
N ALA A 179 -4.73 -27.96 6.38
CA ALA A 179 -3.38 -28.23 5.89
C ALA A 179 -3.42 -29.25 4.73
N THR A 180 -2.56 -29.03 3.74
CA THR A 180 -2.55 -29.74 2.44
C THR A 180 -2.36 -31.26 2.56
N GLU A 181 -1.49 -31.73 3.46
CA GLU A 181 -1.20 -33.17 3.63
C GLU A 181 -2.34 -33.95 4.31
N ILE A 182 -2.97 -33.36 5.34
CA ILE A 182 -4.10 -33.97 6.06
C ILE A 182 -5.29 -34.11 5.11
N THR A 183 -5.48 -33.14 4.21
CA THR A 183 -6.63 -33.12 3.31
C THR A 183 -6.55 -34.18 2.21
N ALA A 184 -5.36 -34.42 1.66
CA ALA A 184 -5.14 -35.51 0.71
C ALA A 184 -5.54 -36.87 1.31
N LYS A 185 -5.31 -37.05 2.62
CA LYS A 185 -5.69 -38.25 3.36
C LYS A 185 -7.21 -38.37 3.56
N ILE A 186 -7.89 -37.28 3.90
CA ILE A 186 -9.36 -37.22 4.05
C ILE A 186 -10.08 -37.54 2.72
N LEU A 187 -9.57 -37.04 1.59
CA LEU A 187 -10.10 -37.32 0.26
C LEU A 187 -9.91 -38.79 -0.16
N ALA A 188 -8.78 -39.40 0.22
CA ALA A 188 -8.50 -40.81 -0.08
C ALA A 188 -9.40 -41.78 0.72
N GLU A 189 -9.72 -41.44 1.97
CA GLU A 189 -10.45 -42.34 2.89
C GLU A 189 -11.99 -42.15 2.87
N SER A 190 -12.52 -41.26 2.02
CA SER A 190 -13.94 -41.18 1.61
C SER A 190 -15.01 -41.14 2.72
N LYS A 191 -14.68 -40.72 3.96
CA LYS A 191 -15.68 -40.51 5.03
C LYS A 191 -15.89 -39.03 5.30
N LEU A 192 -16.71 -38.36 4.48
CA LEU A 192 -17.44 -37.20 4.97
C LEU A 192 -18.57 -37.68 5.88
N LEU A 193 -18.40 -37.41 7.17
CA LEU A 193 -19.50 -37.31 8.09
C LEU A 193 -19.94 -35.85 8.08
N THR A 194 -21.24 -35.61 7.91
CA THR A 194 -21.94 -34.32 8.12
C THR A 194 -22.00 -33.32 6.95
N THR A 195 -22.88 -32.34 7.13
CA THR A 195 -23.46 -31.33 6.21
C THR A 195 -22.47 -30.25 5.73
N GLU A 196 -21.17 -30.56 5.74
CA GLU A 196 -20.11 -29.61 5.39
C GLU A 196 -19.80 -29.64 3.89
N ILE A 197 -19.50 -28.48 3.31
CA ILE A 197 -19.05 -28.35 1.92
C ILE A 197 -17.52 -28.28 1.92
N ILE A 198 -16.87 -29.21 1.23
CA ILE A 198 -15.42 -29.18 0.99
C ILE A 198 -15.18 -28.46 -0.34
N LEU A 199 -14.46 -27.35 -0.30
CA LEU A 199 -14.01 -26.62 -1.49
C LEU A 199 -12.52 -26.86 -1.71
N PHE A 200 -12.10 -27.10 -2.96
CA PHE A 200 -10.67 -27.16 -3.30
C PHE A 200 -10.35 -26.30 -4.51
N ARG A 201 -9.19 -25.62 -4.47
CA ARG A 201 -8.63 -24.88 -5.60
C ARG A 201 -7.62 -25.75 -6.34
N LYS A 202 -7.75 -25.91 -7.65
CA LYS A 202 -6.75 -26.60 -8.48
C LYS A 202 -6.64 -25.91 -9.83
N GLN A 203 -5.42 -25.55 -10.24
CA GLN A 203 -5.17 -24.87 -11.52
C GLN A 203 -6.05 -23.62 -11.70
N GLY A 204 -6.18 -22.81 -10.64
CA GLY A 204 -7.00 -21.59 -10.66
C GLY A 204 -8.52 -21.79 -10.68
N LYS A 205 -9.05 -23.02 -10.61
CA LYS A 205 -10.49 -23.30 -10.51
C LYS A 205 -10.88 -23.75 -9.12
N ILE A 206 -12.09 -23.39 -8.67
CA ILE A 206 -12.67 -23.85 -7.41
C ILE A 206 -13.66 -24.98 -7.71
N TYR A 207 -13.57 -26.03 -6.92
CA TYR A 207 -14.39 -27.21 -7.00
C TYR A 207 -14.99 -27.50 -5.64
N TYR A 208 -16.08 -28.27 -5.58
CA TYR A 208 -16.61 -28.80 -4.32
C TYR A 208 -16.83 -30.30 -4.38
N LEU A 209 -16.73 -30.96 -3.22
CA LEU A 209 -17.08 -32.37 -3.11
C LEU A 209 -18.58 -32.51 -2.85
N SER A 210 -19.29 -33.16 -3.77
CA SER A 210 -20.72 -33.44 -3.60
C SER A 210 -20.90 -34.70 -2.73
N ASN A 211 -21.84 -34.64 -1.79
CA ASN A 211 -22.20 -35.81 -0.97
C ASN A 211 -23.14 -36.79 -1.70
N LYS A 212 -23.48 -36.53 -2.98
CA LYS A 212 -24.27 -37.45 -3.81
C LYS A 212 -23.36 -38.52 -4.42
N PRO A 213 -23.56 -39.81 -4.11
CA PRO A 213 -22.84 -40.89 -4.79
C PRO A 213 -23.27 -41.00 -6.26
N ARG A 214 -22.32 -41.35 -7.13
CA ARG A 214 -22.61 -41.80 -8.51
C ARG A 214 -23.17 -43.22 -8.50
N SER A 215 -23.76 -43.62 -9.61
CA SER A 215 -24.25 -44.98 -9.86
C SER A 215 -23.16 -46.06 -9.78
N ASP A 216 -21.88 -45.69 -9.92
CA ASP A 216 -20.71 -46.57 -9.80
C ASP A 216 -20.07 -46.57 -8.39
N GLY A 217 -20.67 -45.86 -7.43
CA GLY A 217 -20.16 -45.74 -6.07
C GLY A 217 -19.06 -44.69 -5.88
N SER A 218 -18.59 -44.02 -6.94
CA SER A 218 -17.65 -42.90 -6.83
C SER A 218 -18.36 -41.60 -6.39
N ARG A 219 -17.63 -40.66 -5.76
CA ARG A 219 -18.18 -39.35 -5.34
C ARG A 219 -17.81 -38.27 -6.36
N LEU A 220 -18.75 -37.39 -6.71
CA LEU A 220 -18.54 -36.31 -7.69
C LEU A 220 -17.67 -35.18 -7.11
N LEU A 221 -16.59 -34.84 -7.84
CA LEU A 221 -16.01 -33.50 -7.84
C LEU A 221 -16.83 -32.66 -8.81
N ASP A 222 -17.63 -31.73 -8.32
CA ASP A 222 -18.33 -30.75 -9.16
C ASP A 222 -17.57 -29.43 -9.20
N ILE A 223 -17.59 -28.76 -10.35
CA ILE A 223 -16.95 -27.45 -10.54
C ILE A 223 -17.93 -26.36 -10.11
N LEU A 224 -17.53 -25.50 -9.18
CA LEU A 224 -18.24 -24.25 -8.91
C LEU A 224 -17.87 -23.27 -10.02
N ASN A 225 -18.73 -23.16 -11.03
CA ASN A 225 -18.66 -22.04 -11.96
C ASN A 225 -19.19 -20.79 -11.26
N LEU A 226 -18.33 -20.12 -10.49
CA LEU A 226 -18.61 -18.78 -10.01
C LEU A 226 -18.64 -17.87 -11.23
N LYS A 227 -19.82 -17.42 -11.64
CA LYS A 227 -19.91 -16.32 -12.60
C LYS A 227 -19.27 -15.09 -11.95
N PRO A 228 -18.40 -14.35 -12.66
CA PRO A 228 -17.93 -13.07 -12.15
C PRO A 228 -19.15 -12.16 -11.99
N ASN A 229 -19.30 -11.57 -10.80
CA ASN A 229 -20.14 -10.39 -10.60
C ASN A 229 -19.42 -9.16 -11.14
#